data_AF-U3TWG4-F1
#
_entry.id   AF-U3TWG4-F1
#
_cell.length_a   1.000
_cell.length_b   1.000
_cell.length_c   1.000
_cell.angle_alpha   90.00
_cell.angle_beta   90.00
_cell.angle_gamma   90.00
#
_symmetry.space_group_name_H-M   'P 1'
#
loop_
_entity.id
_entity.type
_entity.pdbx_description
1 polymer ?
#
loop_
_entity_poly.entity_id
_entity_poly.type
_entity_poly.pdbx_seq_one_letter_code
_entity_poly.pdbx_strand_id
1 'polypeptide(L)'
;MRETHQDEPAFGQLQTPLDQRAERLVTALVFAAKSDGHIDDREHTAIEQNIHQAGYGAQAEALIQQAMNRPLDPQWLAADVKNEEEALELYFLSCAAIDVDHFMERSYLSALGDALKIPQDVRDGIQRDIAAEKAA
;
A
#
# COMPACT_ATOMS: atom_id res chain seq x y z
N MET A 1 -7.98 22.83 -43.72
CA MET A 1 -8.78 23.86 -43.03
C MET A 1 -9.70 23.13 -42.06
N ARG A 2 -9.60 23.48 -40.76
CA ARG A 2 -10.64 23.52 -39.72
C ARG A 2 -11.55 22.29 -39.56
N GLU A 3 -11.29 21.47 -38.54
CA GLU A 3 -11.92 21.57 -37.19
C GLU A 3 -13.42 21.25 -37.22
N THR A 4 -13.83 20.17 -36.55
CA THR A 4 -15.03 20.17 -35.69
C THR A 4 -15.09 18.90 -34.82
N HIS A 5 -15.09 19.15 -33.50
CA HIS A 5 -15.68 18.37 -32.40
C HIS A 5 -15.13 16.97 -32.07
N GLN A 6 -14.40 16.88 -30.97
CA GLN A 6 -14.86 16.08 -29.83
C GLN A 6 -14.34 16.69 -28.52
N ASP A 7 -15.07 17.69 -28.05
CA ASP A 7 -15.12 18.06 -26.63
C ASP A 7 -15.97 16.98 -25.96
N GLU A 8 -15.32 16.03 -25.30
CA GLU A 8 -15.94 15.15 -24.32
C GLU A 8 -15.06 15.12 -23.06
N PRO A 9 -15.69 15.02 -21.88
CA PRO A 9 -15.14 15.58 -20.66
C PRO A 9 -14.07 14.66 -20.05
N ALA A 10 -13.03 15.28 -19.50
CA ALA A 10 -11.89 14.65 -18.84
C ALA A 10 -12.28 13.88 -17.55
N PHE A 11 -13.04 12.79 -17.69
CA PHE A 11 -13.44 11.89 -16.60
C PHE A 11 -12.52 10.66 -16.46
N GLY A 12 -11.33 10.65 -17.10
CA GLY A 12 -10.53 9.43 -17.24
C GLY A 12 -9.07 9.45 -16.76
N GLN A 13 -8.54 10.51 -16.14
CA GLN A 13 -7.08 10.67 -16.05
C GLN A 13 -6.47 11.04 -14.68
N LEU A 14 -7.18 10.81 -13.57
CA LEU A 14 -6.58 10.94 -12.22
C LEU A 14 -6.08 9.60 -11.69
N GLN A 15 -5.37 8.83 -12.52
CA GLN A 15 -4.66 7.63 -12.08
C GLN A 15 -3.22 8.00 -11.71
N THR A 16 -2.75 7.53 -10.55
CA THR A 16 -1.33 7.63 -10.17
C THR A 16 -0.47 7.03 -11.28
N PRO A 17 0.61 7.70 -11.72
CA PRO A 17 1.56 7.13 -12.68
C PRO A 17 2.04 5.74 -12.22
N LEU A 18 2.17 4.79 -13.16
CA LEU A 18 2.46 3.39 -12.83
C LEU A 18 3.69 3.20 -11.92
N ASP A 19 4.78 3.92 -12.18
CA ASP A 19 5.99 3.88 -11.35
C ASP A 19 5.76 4.39 -9.92
N GLN A 20 4.99 5.48 -9.76
CA GLN A 20 4.67 6.03 -8.44
C GLN A 20 3.72 5.13 -7.66
N ARG A 21 2.75 4.51 -8.34
CA ARG A 21 1.86 3.53 -7.72
C ARG A 21 2.64 2.30 -7.28
N ALA A 22 3.56 1.80 -8.11
CA ALA A 22 4.42 0.67 -7.75
C ALA A 22 5.31 0.99 -6.53
N GLU A 23 5.98 2.15 -6.50
CA GLU A 23 6.75 2.60 -5.34
C GLU A 23 5.88 2.62 -4.07
N ARG A 24 4.67 3.16 -4.18
CA ARG A 24 3.74 3.31 -3.04
C ARG A 24 3.29 1.95 -2.51
N LEU A 25 2.95 1.00 -3.38
CA LEU A 25 2.55 -0.35 -2.99
C LEU A 25 3.70 -1.10 -2.30
N VAL A 26 4.92 -1.03 -2.85
CA VAL A 26 6.11 -1.61 -2.22
C VAL A 26 6.36 -0.95 -0.86
N THR A 27 6.23 0.37 -0.78
CA THR A 27 6.40 1.09 0.49
C THR A 27 5.34 0.69 1.51
N ALA A 28 4.09 0.46 1.09
CA ALA A 28 3.01 0.02 1.98
C ALA A 28 3.31 -1.36 2.59
N LEU A 29 3.80 -2.30 1.78
CA LEU A 29 4.24 -3.62 2.26
C LEU A 29 5.35 -3.51 3.30
N VAL A 30 6.38 -2.72 3.00
CA VAL A 30 7.51 -2.53 3.92
C VAL A 30 7.07 -1.82 5.19
N PHE A 31 6.23 -0.79 5.10
CA PHE A 31 5.72 -0.06 6.26
C PHE A 31 4.87 -0.95 7.16
N ALA A 32 4.03 -1.80 6.56
CA ALA A 32 3.27 -2.78 7.30
C ALA A 32 4.24 -3.71 8.05
N ALA A 33 5.22 -4.33 7.38
CA ALA A 33 6.22 -5.17 8.04
C ALA A 33 7.01 -4.42 9.15
N LYS A 34 7.32 -3.13 8.97
CA LYS A 34 8.00 -2.30 9.98
C LYS A 34 7.14 -1.99 11.20
N SER A 35 5.82 -2.15 11.11
CA SER A 35 4.90 -1.65 12.12
C SER A 35 4.99 -2.36 13.46
N ASP A 36 5.50 -3.60 13.52
CA ASP A 36 5.78 -4.31 14.79
C ASP A 36 7.09 -3.87 15.46
N GLY A 37 7.79 -2.87 14.90
CA GLY A 37 8.99 -2.30 15.52
C GLY A 37 10.24 -3.16 15.39
N HIS A 38 10.15 -4.33 14.77
CA HIS A 38 11.27 -5.16 14.37
C HIS A 38 11.14 -5.48 12.88
N ILE A 39 12.14 -5.12 12.09
CA ILE A 39 12.43 -5.86 10.87
C ILE A 39 13.80 -6.48 11.10
N ASP A 40 13.84 -7.80 11.12
CA ASP A 40 15.11 -8.53 11.10
C ASP A 40 15.59 -8.79 9.67
N ASP A 41 16.85 -9.23 9.53
CA ASP A 41 17.44 -9.51 8.22
C ASP A 41 16.68 -10.63 7.45
N ARG A 42 15.93 -11.50 8.15
CA ARG A 42 15.15 -12.57 7.53
C ARG A 42 13.87 -12.01 6.91
N GLU A 43 13.19 -11.11 7.60
CA GLU A 43 12.02 -10.41 7.08
C GLU A 43 12.40 -9.56 5.87
N HIS A 44 13.53 -8.86 5.92
CA HIS A 44 14.09 -8.16 4.78
C HIS A 44 14.26 -9.09 3.56
N THR A 45 14.92 -10.23 3.76
CA THR A 45 15.13 -11.22 2.70
C THR A 45 13.82 -11.79 2.17
N ALA A 46 12.82 -12.00 3.03
CA ALA A 46 11.51 -12.53 2.65
C ALA A 46 10.70 -11.54 1.81
N ILE A 47 10.76 -10.25 2.12
CA ILE A 47 10.13 -9.18 1.33
C ILE A 47 10.81 -9.10 -0.04
N GLU A 48 12.14 -9.10 -0.10
CA GLU A 48 12.90 -9.11 -1.36
C GLU A 48 12.52 -10.30 -2.24
N GLN A 49 12.44 -11.51 -1.68
CA GLN A 49 12.07 -12.72 -2.41
C GLN A 49 10.63 -12.69 -2.95
N ASN A 50 9.66 -12.24 -2.14
CA ASN A 50 8.26 -12.14 -2.58
C ASN A 50 8.09 -11.19 -3.76
N ILE A 51 8.75 -10.03 -3.71
CA ILE A 51 8.63 -9.03 -4.76
C ILE A 51 9.38 -9.45 -6.04
N HIS A 52 10.51 -10.16 -5.91
CA HIS A 52 11.18 -10.81 -7.04
C HIS A 52 10.28 -11.86 -7.71
N GLN A 53 9.61 -12.71 -6.93
CA GLN A 53 8.69 -13.73 -7.45
C GLN A 53 7.46 -13.14 -8.12
N ALA A 54 6.99 -11.97 -7.64
CA ALA A 54 5.89 -11.23 -8.26
C ALA A 54 6.27 -10.50 -9.57
N GLY A 55 7.53 -10.59 -10.02
CA GLY A 55 7.96 -10.13 -11.34
C GLY A 55 8.35 -8.64 -11.41
N TYR A 56 8.53 -7.97 -10.29
CA TYR A 56 8.90 -6.55 -10.24
C TYR A 56 10.39 -6.26 -10.51
N GLY A 57 11.22 -7.28 -10.75
CA GLY A 57 12.58 -7.18 -11.30
C GLY A 57 13.57 -6.33 -10.48
N ALA A 58 14.66 -5.87 -11.11
CA ALA A 58 15.75 -5.14 -10.43
C ALA A 58 15.35 -3.77 -9.85
N GLN A 59 14.22 -3.21 -10.27
CA GLN A 59 13.69 -1.96 -9.69
C GLN A 59 13.04 -2.19 -8.33
N ALA A 60 12.47 -3.38 -8.09
CA ALA A 60 11.87 -3.70 -6.81
C ALA A 60 12.86 -3.66 -5.64
N GLU A 61 14.07 -4.19 -5.83
CA GLU A 61 15.10 -4.18 -4.79
C GLU A 61 15.43 -2.73 -4.36
N ALA A 62 15.59 -1.83 -5.33
CA ALA A 62 15.81 -0.41 -5.06
C ALA A 62 14.64 0.25 -4.32
N LEU A 63 13.40 -0.08 -4.71
CA LEU A 63 12.19 0.42 -4.03
C LEU A 63 12.07 -0.10 -2.59
N ILE A 64 12.38 -1.38 -2.36
CA ILE A 64 12.42 -1.97 -1.02
C ILE A 64 13.47 -1.28 -0.17
N GLN A 65 14.70 -1.14 -0.67
CA GLN A 65 15.77 -0.45 0.04
C GLN A 65 15.38 1.00 0.38
N GLN A 66 14.76 1.70 -0.56
CA GLN A 66 14.28 3.07 -0.31
C GLN A 66 13.18 3.10 0.75
N ALA A 67 12.22 2.17 0.71
CA ALA A 67 11.15 2.06 1.70
C ALA A 67 11.68 1.66 3.09
N MET A 68 12.67 0.76 3.15
CA MET A 68 13.32 0.32 4.38
C MET A 68 14.00 1.48 5.10
N ASN A 69 14.69 2.35 4.35
CA ASN A 69 15.35 3.54 4.86
C ASN A 69 14.38 4.68 5.20
N ARG A 70 13.12 4.61 4.79
CA ARG A 70 12.11 5.65 5.07
C ARG A 70 11.49 5.43 6.47
N PRO A 71 11.31 6.48 7.30
CA PRO A 71 10.55 6.35 8.54
C PRO A 71 9.12 5.89 8.27
N LEU A 72 8.54 5.13 9.20
CA LEU A 72 7.16 4.67 9.11
C LEU A 72 6.21 5.88 9.09
N ASP A 73 5.62 6.17 7.93
CA ASP A 73 4.81 7.38 7.70
C ASP A 73 3.55 7.07 6.86
N PRO A 74 2.42 6.75 7.50
CA PRO A 74 1.17 6.49 6.80
C PRO A 74 0.64 7.69 5.99
N GLN A 75 1.02 8.92 6.35
CA GLN A 75 0.61 10.12 5.59
C GLN A 75 1.34 10.18 4.24
N TRP A 76 2.60 9.72 4.19
CA TRP A 76 3.33 9.62 2.93
C TRP A 76 2.63 8.65 1.96
N LEU A 77 2.11 7.52 2.45
CA LEU A 77 1.37 6.57 1.62
C LEU A 77 0.06 7.15 1.09
N ALA A 78 -0.65 7.93 1.91
CA ALA A 78 -1.89 8.59 1.49
C ALA A 78 -1.64 9.81 0.59
N ALA A 79 -0.42 10.33 0.55
CA ALA A 79 -0.08 11.51 -0.22
C ALA A 79 -0.31 11.25 -1.72
N ASP A 80 -1.06 12.15 -2.34
CA ASP A 80 -1.40 12.13 -3.76
C ASP A 80 -2.29 10.94 -4.20
N VAL A 81 -2.83 10.13 -3.28
CA VAL A 81 -3.86 9.14 -3.63
C VAL A 81 -5.11 9.87 -4.12
N LYS A 82 -5.50 9.61 -5.37
CA LYS A 82 -6.56 10.37 -6.07
C LYS A 82 -7.93 9.70 -6.07
N ASN A 83 -7.99 8.41 -5.77
CA ASN A 83 -9.19 7.60 -5.92
C ASN A 83 -9.33 6.59 -4.77
N GLU A 84 -10.56 6.15 -4.56
CA GLU A 84 -10.93 5.22 -3.49
C GLU A 84 -10.33 3.82 -3.71
N GLU A 85 -10.24 3.37 -4.96
CA GLU A 85 -9.71 2.05 -5.31
C GLU A 85 -8.25 1.89 -4.85
N GLU A 86 -7.40 2.88 -5.11
CA GLU A 86 -6.01 2.89 -4.67
C GLU A 86 -5.88 3.00 -3.14
N ALA A 87 -6.75 3.78 -2.50
CA ALA A 87 -6.79 3.85 -1.03
C ALA A 87 -7.11 2.49 -0.41
N LEU A 88 -8.16 1.83 -0.91
CA LEU A 88 -8.56 0.50 -0.43
C LEU A 88 -7.47 -0.54 -0.71
N GLU A 89 -6.82 -0.48 -1.87
CA GLU A 89 -5.70 -1.38 -2.22
C GLU A 89 -4.52 -1.22 -1.25
N LEU A 90 -4.09 0.00 -0.93
CA LEU A 90 -3.00 0.24 0.02
C LEU A 90 -3.33 -0.30 1.41
N TYR A 91 -4.57 -0.10 1.84
CA TYR A 91 -5.04 -0.58 3.14
C TYR A 91 -5.14 -2.10 3.19
N PHE A 92 -5.72 -2.72 2.15
CA PHE A 92 -5.81 -4.16 2.00
C PHE A 92 -4.42 -4.80 2.00
N LEU A 93 -3.50 -4.29 1.19
CA LEU A 93 -2.15 -4.80 1.07
C LEU A 93 -1.40 -4.72 2.41
N SER A 94 -1.59 -3.62 3.15
CA SER A 94 -1.01 -3.45 4.48
C SER A 94 -1.58 -4.46 5.48
N CYS A 95 -2.89 -4.72 5.47
CA CYS A 95 -3.52 -5.73 6.32
C CYS A 95 -3.06 -7.16 5.98
N ALA A 96 -2.87 -7.46 4.69
CA ALA A 96 -2.42 -8.77 4.24
C ALA A 96 -0.98 -9.06 4.70
N ALA A 97 -0.12 -8.05 4.68
CA ALA A 97 1.29 -8.17 5.00
C ALA A 97 1.62 -8.36 6.49
N ILE A 98 0.73 -7.96 7.41
CA ILE A 98 0.97 -8.05 8.85
C ILE A 98 0.00 -8.99 9.54
N ASP A 99 0.44 -9.57 10.65
CA ASP A 99 -0.49 -10.16 11.60
C ASP A 99 -0.95 -9.06 12.57
N VAL A 100 -2.25 -8.92 12.84
CA VAL A 100 -2.77 -7.75 13.59
C VAL A 100 -2.87 -8.08 15.08
N ASP A 101 -1.80 -8.63 15.65
CA ASP A 101 -1.78 -9.19 17.00
C ASP A 101 -1.26 -8.19 18.05
N HIS A 102 -0.34 -7.31 17.66
CA HIS A 102 0.25 -6.30 18.54
C HIS A 102 -0.41 -4.92 18.41
N PHE A 103 -0.22 -4.13 19.47
CA PHE A 103 -0.73 -2.76 19.54
C PHE A 103 -0.13 -1.86 18.46
N MET A 104 1.14 -2.08 18.09
CA MET A 104 1.85 -1.23 17.13
C MET A 104 1.28 -1.40 15.71
N GLU A 105 1.02 -2.63 15.28
CA GLU A 105 0.37 -2.96 14.00
C GLU A 105 -1.03 -2.35 13.90
N ARG A 106 -1.84 -2.50 14.97
CA ARG A 106 -3.17 -1.86 15.06
C ARG A 106 -3.09 -0.34 14.97
N SER A 107 -2.12 0.26 15.65
CA SER A 107 -1.91 1.71 15.61
C SER A 107 -1.50 2.18 14.22
N TYR A 108 -0.66 1.42 13.52
CA TYR A 108 -0.27 1.70 12.15
C TYR A 108 -1.47 1.63 11.20
N LEU A 109 -2.25 0.55 11.24
CA LEU A 109 -3.44 0.41 10.39
C LEU A 109 -4.49 1.48 10.69
N SER A 110 -4.70 1.86 11.95
CA SER A 110 -5.59 2.97 12.28
C SER A 110 -5.11 4.26 11.64
N ALA A 111 -3.83 4.61 11.80
CA ALA A 111 -3.26 5.83 11.24
C ALA A 111 -3.29 5.84 9.70
N LEU A 112 -3.04 4.69 9.06
CA LEU A 112 -3.12 4.55 7.61
C LEU A 112 -4.55 4.71 7.10
N GLY A 113 -5.52 4.04 7.73
CA GLY A 113 -6.93 4.19 7.36
C GLY A 113 -7.40 5.64 7.50
N ASP A 114 -6.96 6.34 8.56
CA ASP A 114 -7.28 7.75 8.78
C ASP A 114 -6.68 8.65 7.70
N ALA A 115 -5.40 8.41 7.35
CA ALA A 115 -4.71 9.13 6.28
C ALA A 115 -5.41 8.96 4.92
N LEU A 116 -5.84 7.73 4.64
CA LEU A 116 -6.55 7.35 3.41
C LEU A 116 -8.05 7.71 3.44
N LYS A 117 -8.55 8.21 4.57
CA LYS A 117 -9.97 8.59 4.78
C LYS A 117 -10.95 7.44 4.57
N ILE A 118 -10.53 6.21 4.85
CA ILE A 118 -11.39 5.02 4.72
C ILE A 118 -12.35 4.98 5.92
N PRO A 119 -13.66 4.79 5.74
CA PRO A 119 -14.59 4.64 6.86
C PRO A 119 -14.25 3.45 7.76
N GLN A 120 -14.48 3.57 9.07
CA GLN A 120 -14.12 2.51 10.04
C GLN A 120 -14.83 1.18 9.75
N ASP A 121 -16.09 1.21 9.34
CA ASP A 121 -16.86 -0.01 9.01
C ASP A 121 -16.26 -0.77 7.82
N VAL A 122 -15.71 -0.04 6.83
CA VAL A 122 -15.02 -0.63 5.68
C VAL A 122 -13.69 -1.24 6.11
N ARG A 123 -12.92 -0.55 6.96
CA ARG A 123 -11.68 -1.08 7.54
C ARG A 123 -11.90 -2.38 8.31
N ASP A 124 -12.93 -2.40 9.15
CA ASP A 124 -13.32 -3.57 9.94
C ASP A 124 -13.80 -4.73 9.06
N GLY A 125 -14.44 -4.44 7.93
CA GLY A 125 -14.77 -5.42 6.89
C GLY A 125 -13.50 -6.09 6.34
N ILE A 126 -12.59 -5.28 5.80
CA ILE A 126 -11.34 -5.75 5.17
C ILE A 126 -10.50 -6.61 6.13
N GLN A 127 -10.32 -6.14 7.37
CA GLN A 127 -9.53 -6.87 8.37
C GLN A 127 -10.16 -8.24 8.71
N ARG A 128 -11.49 -8.30 8.84
CA ARG A 128 -12.18 -9.57 9.10
C ARG A 128 -12.05 -10.54 7.93
N ASP A 129 -12.17 -10.06 6.70
CA ASP A 129 -12.05 -10.89 5.50
C ASP A 129 -10.64 -11.47 5.38
N ILE A 130 -9.60 -10.66 5.60
CA ILE A 130 -8.20 -11.14 5.59
C ILE A 130 -7.93 -12.13 6.73
N ALA A 131 -8.43 -11.86 7.94
CA ALA A 131 -8.25 -12.77 9.06
C ALA A 131 -8.92 -14.13 8.81
N ALA A 132 -10.10 -14.14 8.17
CA ALA A 132 -10.79 -15.36 7.77
C ALA A 132 -10.00 -16.14 6.69
N GLU A 133 -9.39 -15.46 5.72
CA GLU A 133 -8.57 -16.09 4.69
C GLU A 133 -7.27 -16.69 5.25
N LYS A 134 -6.62 -16.02 6.20
CA LYS A 134 -5.41 -16.54 6.89
C LYS A 134 -5.68 -17.76 7.78
N ALA A 135 -6.92 -17.93 8.24
CA ALA A 135 -7.32 -19.03 9.11
C ALA A 135 -7.82 -20.28 8.36
N ALA A 136 -8.00 -20.19 7.03
CA ALA A 136 -8.50 -21.26 6.16
C ALA A 136 -7.37 -22.15 5.62
#